data_AF-A0A2I0KHI3-F1
#
_entry.id   AF-A0A2I0KHI3-F1
#
_cell.length_a   1.000
_cell.length_b   1.000
_cell.length_c   1.000
_cell.angle_alpha   90.00
_cell.angle_beta   90.00
_cell.angle_gamma   90.00
#
_symmetry.space_group_name_H-M   'P 1'
#
loop_
_entity.id
_entity.type
_entity.pdbx_description
1 polymer ?
#
loop_
_entity_poly.entity_id
_entity_poly.type
_entity_poly.pdbx_seq_one_letter_code
_entity_poly.pdbx_strand_id
1 'polypeptide(L)'
;MSRVVGPRSGDAIFASVERVNAELFTLTYGAIVRQLLTDLEEVDEVNKQLDQMGYNIGIRLIDEFLAKSNVTRCVDFRETAEVIAKVGFKMFLGVTASVTNWDADGTCCSIVLEDNPLVDFVELPDTCQGLYYCNILSGVIRGALEMVSPL
;
A
#
# COMPACT_ATOMS: atom_id res chain seq x y z
N MET A 1 26.50 -12.96 -22.12
CA MET A 1 25.04 -12.93 -22.36
C MET A 1 24.36 -12.80 -21.01
N SER A 2 24.12 -11.57 -20.56
CA SER A 2 23.38 -11.33 -19.31
C SER A 2 21.91 -11.64 -19.55
N ARG A 3 21.41 -12.65 -18.85
CA ARG A 3 20.02 -13.07 -18.87
C ARG A 3 19.21 -11.92 -18.27
N VAL A 4 18.48 -11.16 -19.09
CA VAL A 4 17.48 -10.20 -18.61
C VAL A 4 16.37 -11.03 -17.99
N VAL A 5 16.41 -11.18 -16.67
CA VAL A 5 15.34 -11.80 -15.90
C VAL A 5 14.24 -10.75 -15.82
N GLY A 6 13.13 -10.98 -16.52
CA GLY A 6 11.95 -10.12 -16.42
C GLY A 6 11.41 -10.07 -14.99
N PRO A 7 10.57 -9.07 -14.66
CA PRO A 7 10.01 -8.92 -13.33
C PRO A 7 9.35 -10.22 -12.87
N ARG A 8 9.62 -10.64 -11.63
CA ARG A 8 8.98 -11.84 -11.08
C ARG A 8 7.49 -11.56 -10.95
N SER A 9 6.65 -12.51 -11.35
CA SER A 9 5.20 -12.41 -11.09
C SER A 9 4.97 -12.18 -9.60
N GLY A 10 4.00 -11.32 -9.25
CA GLY A 10 3.63 -11.04 -7.86
C GLY A 10 3.38 -12.32 -7.06
N ASP A 11 2.82 -13.35 -7.70
CA ASP A 11 2.59 -14.67 -7.09
C ASP A 11 3.90 -15.38 -6.69
N ALA A 12 4.94 -15.29 -7.52
CA ALA A 12 6.23 -15.92 -7.24
C ALA A 12 6.95 -15.22 -6.09
N ILE A 13 6.81 -13.91 -5.99
CA ILE A 13 7.37 -13.11 -4.89
C ILE A 13 6.61 -13.42 -3.61
N PHE A 14 5.27 -13.39 -3.64
CA PHE A 14 4.41 -13.73 -2.51
C PHE A 14 4.64 -15.15 -1.98
N ALA A 15 4.99 -16.10 -2.85
CA ALA A 15 5.38 -17.46 -2.46
C ALA A 15 6.72 -17.53 -1.69
N SER A 16 7.63 -16.60 -1.96
CA SER A 16 9.00 -16.60 -1.43
C SER A 16 9.21 -15.76 -0.16
N VAL A 17 8.26 -14.89 0.18
CA VAL A 17 8.32 -14.01 1.34
C VAL A 17 7.79 -14.74 2.58
N GLU A 18 8.48 -14.59 3.71
CA GLU A 18 8.01 -15.09 5.01
C GLU A 18 6.71 -14.38 5.39
N ARG A 19 5.69 -15.17 5.75
CA ARG A 19 4.35 -14.63 5.99
C ARG A 19 3.97 -14.76 7.45
N VAL A 20 3.28 -13.72 7.91
CA VAL A 20 2.54 -13.73 9.16
C VAL A 20 1.07 -13.98 8.84
N ASN A 21 0.31 -14.51 9.80
CA ASN A 21 -1.14 -14.67 9.64
C ASN A 21 -1.79 -13.31 9.31
N ALA A 22 -2.57 -13.25 8.23
CA ALA A 22 -3.25 -12.03 7.77
C ALA A 22 -4.21 -11.48 8.84
N GLU A 23 -4.92 -12.35 9.56
CA GLU A 23 -5.82 -11.95 10.66
C GLU A 23 -5.07 -11.25 11.78
N LEU A 24 -3.85 -11.72 12.11
CA LEU A 24 -3.02 -11.06 13.12
C LEU A 24 -2.67 -9.63 12.68
N PHE A 25 -2.35 -9.44 11.40
CA PHE A 25 -2.07 -8.12 10.85
C PHE A 25 -3.32 -7.22 10.87
N THR A 26 -4.46 -7.72 10.42
CA THR A 26 -5.75 -6.99 10.42
C THR A 26 -6.17 -6.57 11.84
N LEU A 27 -6.08 -7.48 12.82
CA LEU A 27 -6.41 -7.18 14.22
C LEU A 27 -5.43 -6.18 14.84
N THR A 28 -4.13 -6.30 14.52
CA THR A 28 -3.12 -5.35 14.97
C THR A 28 -3.39 -3.96 14.40
N TYR A 29 -3.73 -3.87 13.11
CA TYR A 29 -4.08 -2.62 12.47
C TYR A 29 -5.34 -2.00 13.09
N GLY A 30 -6.38 -2.79 13.31
CA GLY A 30 -7.60 -2.33 14.00
C GLY A 30 -7.34 -1.82 15.42
N ALA A 31 -6.43 -2.45 16.16
CA ALA A 31 -6.01 -1.97 17.47
C ALA A 31 -5.29 -0.61 17.38
N ILE A 32 -4.43 -0.40 16.38
CA ILE A 32 -3.77 0.90 16.13
C ILE A 32 -4.81 1.98 15.83
N VAL A 33 -5.73 1.73 14.91
CA VAL A 33 -6.77 2.71 14.53
C VAL A 33 -7.64 3.05 15.75
N ARG A 34 -8.04 2.04 16.53
CA ARG A 34 -8.82 2.26 17.76
C ARG A 34 -8.04 3.09 18.79
N GLN A 35 -6.75 2.83 18.95
CA GLN A 35 -5.91 3.60 19.86
C GLN A 35 -5.82 5.06 19.41
N LEU A 36 -5.60 5.31 18.11
CA LEU A 36 -5.59 6.66 17.56
C LEU A 36 -6.92 7.40 17.75
N LEU A 37 -8.06 6.72 17.52
CA LEU A 37 -9.39 7.29 17.78
C LEU A 37 -9.66 7.57 19.26
N THR A 38 -8.93 6.92 20.17
CA THR A 38 -9.04 7.17 21.62
C THR A 38 -8.15 8.32 22.05
N ASP A 39 -6.97 8.44 21.44
CA ASP A 39 -5.96 9.44 21.79
C ASP A 39 -6.17 10.79 21.09
N LEU A 40 -6.84 10.79 19.93
CA LEU A 40 -7.11 11.96 19.11
C LEU A 40 -8.61 12.24 19.07
N GLU A 41 -9.00 13.47 19.38
CA GLU A 41 -10.42 13.88 19.43
C GLU A 41 -11.01 14.07 18.03
N GLU A 42 -10.18 14.45 17.06
CA GLU A 42 -10.59 14.80 15.69
C GLU A 42 -10.21 13.72 14.68
N VAL A 43 -11.19 13.26 13.90
CA VAL A 43 -11.00 12.22 12.86
C VAL A 43 -9.97 12.64 11.80
N ASP A 44 -9.89 13.93 11.49
CA ASP A 44 -8.90 14.47 10.56
C ASP A 44 -7.46 14.33 11.06
N GLU A 45 -7.25 14.39 12.39
CA GLU A 45 -5.94 14.15 12.98
C GLU A 45 -5.57 12.67 12.90
N VAL A 46 -6.54 11.77 13.12
CA VAL A 46 -6.35 10.33 12.92
C VAL A 46 -5.94 10.03 11.47
N ASN A 47 -6.63 10.63 10.49
CA ASN A 47 -6.31 10.47 9.08
C ASN A 47 -4.88 10.91 8.75
N LYS A 48 -4.44 12.08 9.25
CA LYS A 48 -3.06 12.58 9.09
C LYS A 48 -2.05 11.65 9.74
N GLN A 49 -2.36 11.14 10.94
CA GLN A 49 -1.47 10.27 11.68
C GLN A 49 -1.30 8.92 10.97
N LEU A 50 -2.38 8.34 10.45
CA LEU A 50 -2.33 7.11 9.64
C LEU A 50 -1.48 7.29 8.38
N ASP A 51 -1.66 8.41 7.65
CA ASP A 51 -0.85 8.72 6.47
C ASP A 51 0.64 8.89 6.84
N GLN A 52 0.94 9.62 7.92
CA GLN A 52 2.31 9.83 8.36
C GLN A 52 2.99 8.52 8.83
N MET A 53 2.25 7.65 9.53
CA MET A 53 2.71 6.31 9.87
C MET A 53 3.01 5.50 8.61
N GLY A 54 2.08 5.52 7.64
CA GLY A 54 2.23 4.87 6.34
C GLY A 54 3.48 5.34 5.60
N TYR A 55 3.71 6.64 5.55
CA TYR A 55 4.89 7.24 4.92
C TYR A 55 6.20 6.68 5.50
N ASN A 56 6.32 6.68 6.83
CA ASN A 56 7.50 6.16 7.52
C ASN A 56 7.70 4.65 7.29
N ILE A 57 6.62 3.90 7.05
CA ILE A 57 6.69 2.49 6.64
C ILE A 57 7.16 2.40 5.18
N GLY A 58 6.56 3.18 4.28
CA GLY A 58 6.85 3.19 2.85
C GLY A 58 8.31 3.46 2.52
N ILE A 59 8.93 4.45 3.18
CA ILE A 59 10.35 4.79 2.97
C ILE A 59 11.30 3.64 3.33
N ARG A 60 10.89 2.70 4.21
CA ARG A 60 11.69 1.54 4.61
C ARG A 60 11.35 0.30 3.79
N LEU A 61 10.07 0.17 3.44
CA LEU A 61 9.51 -0.99 2.75
C LEU A 61 9.93 -1.07 1.28
N ILE A 62 10.23 0.07 0.67
CA ILE A 62 10.71 0.14 -0.72
C ILE A 62 12.02 -0.62 -0.96
N ASP A 63 12.96 -0.61 -0.01
CA ASP A 63 14.23 -1.32 -0.15
C ASP A 63 14.00 -2.83 -0.26
N GLU A 64 13.11 -3.37 0.57
CA GLU A 64 12.74 -4.78 0.52
C GLU A 64 11.98 -5.13 -0.76
N PHE A 65 11.07 -4.24 -1.21
CA PHE A 65 10.36 -4.41 -2.46
C PHE A 65 11.33 -4.53 -3.65
N LEU A 66 12.29 -3.60 -3.78
CA LEU A 66 13.28 -3.60 -4.86
C LEU A 66 14.19 -4.83 -4.78
N ALA A 67 14.60 -5.25 -3.58
CA ALA A 67 15.47 -6.41 -3.38
C ALA A 67 14.81 -7.74 -3.77
N LYS A 68 13.49 -7.89 -3.57
CA LYS A 68 12.79 -9.18 -3.77
C LYS A 68 11.99 -9.26 -5.07
N SER A 69 11.53 -8.14 -5.62
CA SER A 69 10.62 -8.14 -6.77
C SER A 69 11.32 -8.32 -8.12
N ASN A 70 12.62 -8.04 -8.22
CA ASN A 70 13.36 -7.91 -9.48
C ASN A 70 12.73 -6.89 -10.44
N VAL A 71 11.95 -5.93 -9.93
CA VAL A 71 11.45 -4.82 -10.72
C VAL A 71 12.61 -3.90 -11.07
N THR A 72 12.77 -3.63 -12.37
CA THR A 72 13.70 -2.60 -12.85
C THR A 72 13.05 -1.22 -12.73
N ARG A 73 13.83 -0.15 -12.88
CA ARG A 73 13.31 1.21 -12.89
C ARG A 73 12.15 1.33 -13.89
N CYS A 74 10.99 1.78 -13.41
CA CYS A 74 9.81 2.03 -14.25
C CYS A 74 10.09 3.20 -15.19
N VAL A 75 9.56 3.14 -16.40
CA VAL A 75 9.76 4.11 -17.47
C VAL A 75 8.85 5.33 -17.30
N ASP A 76 7.60 5.08 -16.89
CA ASP A 76 6.59 6.13 -16.69
C ASP A 76 5.68 5.86 -15.49
N PHE A 77 4.82 6.84 -15.18
CA PHE A 77 3.89 6.75 -14.06
C PHE A 77 2.82 5.65 -14.25
N ARG A 78 2.47 5.33 -15.50
CA ARG A 78 1.50 4.27 -15.81
C ARG A 78 2.06 2.89 -15.49
N GLU A 79 3.30 2.62 -15.88
CA GLU A 79 4.01 1.42 -15.48
C GLU A 79 4.16 1.34 -13.96
N THR A 80 4.49 2.46 -13.32
CA THR A 80 4.62 2.53 -11.86
C THR A 80 3.31 2.15 -11.15
N ALA A 81 2.17 2.69 -11.60
CA ALA A 81 0.85 2.37 -11.04
C ALA A 81 0.50 0.88 -11.20
N GLU A 82 0.81 0.29 -12.36
CA GLU A 82 0.59 -1.14 -12.63
C GLU A 82 1.48 -2.03 -11.76
N VAL A 83 2.74 -1.66 -11.55
CA VAL A 83 3.66 -2.37 -10.66
C VAL A 83 3.16 -2.34 -9.22
N ILE A 84 2.70 -1.18 -8.73
CA ILE A 84 2.09 -1.07 -7.40
C ILE A 84 0.89 -2.01 -7.29
N ALA A 85 -0.04 -1.92 -8.25
CA ALA A 85 -1.30 -2.66 -8.22
C ALA A 85 -1.13 -4.18 -8.30
N LYS A 86 -0.22 -4.67 -9.15
CA LYS A 86 -0.07 -6.11 -9.45
C LYS A 86 1.07 -6.79 -8.71
N VAL A 87 2.11 -6.06 -8.33
CA VAL A 87 3.31 -6.61 -7.67
C VAL A 87 3.37 -6.16 -6.22
N GLY A 88 3.22 -4.86 -5.96
CA GLY A 88 3.30 -4.29 -4.60
C GLY A 88 2.22 -4.84 -3.68
N PHE A 89 0.95 -4.61 -4.02
CA PHE A 89 -0.19 -5.13 -3.26
C PHE A 89 -0.14 -6.65 -3.12
N LYS A 90 0.26 -7.36 -4.18
CA LYS A 90 0.35 -8.82 -4.15
C LYS A 90 1.42 -9.30 -3.19
N MET A 91 2.58 -8.66 -3.20
CA MET A 91 3.72 -9.02 -2.36
C MET A 91 3.43 -8.80 -0.87
N PHE A 92 2.80 -7.68 -0.52
CA PHE A 92 2.64 -7.29 0.89
C PHE A 92 1.29 -7.65 1.50
N LEU A 93 0.20 -7.62 0.72
CA LEU A 93 -1.15 -7.91 1.21
C LEU A 93 -1.77 -9.18 0.60
N GLY A 94 -1.09 -9.83 -0.35
CA GLY A 94 -1.57 -11.07 -0.98
C GLY A 94 -2.67 -10.87 -2.03
N VAL A 95 -3.10 -9.63 -2.26
CA VAL A 95 -4.20 -9.23 -3.15
C VAL A 95 -3.68 -8.39 -4.31
N THR A 96 -4.42 -8.33 -5.41
CA THR A 96 -4.11 -7.45 -6.53
C THR A 96 -5.12 -6.32 -6.61
N ALA A 97 -4.70 -5.15 -7.09
CA ALA A 97 -5.58 -4.03 -7.37
C ALA A 97 -5.75 -3.82 -8.89
N SER A 98 -6.73 -3.01 -9.28
CA SER A 98 -6.89 -2.51 -10.65
C SER A 98 -6.57 -1.02 -10.73
N VAL A 99 -5.99 -0.58 -11.85
CA VAL A 99 -5.71 0.83 -12.10
C VAL A 99 -6.75 1.38 -13.08
N THR A 100 -7.47 2.42 -12.67
CA THR A 100 -8.59 3.01 -13.41
C THR A 100 -8.56 4.54 -13.35
N ASN A 101 -9.54 5.21 -13.96
CA ASN A 101 -9.75 6.67 -13.87
C ASN A 101 -8.51 7.52 -14.15
N TRP A 102 -7.81 7.23 -15.25
CA TRP A 102 -6.71 8.06 -15.71
C TRP A 102 -7.20 9.44 -16.16
N ASP A 103 -6.49 10.48 -15.76
CA ASP A 103 -6.67 11.81 -16.33
C ASP A 103 -6.11 11.88 -17.77
N ALA A 104 -6.43 12.96 -18.48
CA ALA A 104 -6.03 13.15 -19.88
C ALA A 104 -4.50 13.21 -20.04
N ASP A 105 -3.82 13.77 -19.04
CA ASP A 105 -2.37 13.98 -19.05
C ASP A 105 -1.58 12.76 -18.56
N GLY A 106 -2.27 11.74 -18.04
CA GLY A 106 -1.65 10.52 -17.51
C GLY A 106 -0.85 10.75 -16.22
N THR A 107 -1.19 11.79 -15.45
CA THR A 107 -0.53 12.19 -14.20
C THR A 107 -1.29 11.76 -12.95
N CYS A 108 -2.57 11.38 -13.10
CA CYS A 108 -3.44 10.95 -12.02
C CYS A 108 -4.15 9.64 -12.41
N CYS A 109 -4.31 8.74 -11.46
CA CYS A 109 -5.12 7.52 -11.62
C CYS A 109 -5.74 7.10 -10.29
N SER A 110 -6.65 6.13 -10.34
CA SER A 110 -7.23 5.46 -9.17
C SER A 110 -6.71 4.03 -9.09
N ILE A 111 -6.24 3.62 -7.91
CA ILE A 111 -5.95 2.22 -7.60
C ILE A 111 -7.13 1.68 -6.80
N VAL A 112 -7.83 0.69 -7.34
CA VAL A 112 -9.04 0.10 -6.76
C VAL A 112 -8.69 -1.28 -6.21
N LEU A 113 -8.85 -1.43 -4.90
CA LEU A 113 -8.68 -2.70 -4.21
C LEU A 113 -10.06 -3.32 -3.96
N GLU A 114 -10.39 -4.36 -4.72
CA GLU A 114 -11.69 -5.05 -4.61
C GLU A 114 -11.76 -5.89 -3.32
N ASP A 115 -10.71 -6.66 -3.05
CA ASP A 115 -10.56 -7.45 -1.83
C ASP A 115 -9.53 -6.79 -0.92
N ASN A 116 -9.98 -6.13 0.15
CA ASN A 116 -9.11 -5.44 1.09
C ASN A 116 -9.04 -6.17 2.44
N PRO A 117 -7.94 -6.91 2.73
CA PRO A 117 -7.84 -7.71 3.95
C PRO A 117 -7.81 -6.87 5.24
N LEU A 118 -7.55 -5.57 5.15
CA LEU A 118 -7.55 -4.68 6.32
C LEU A 118 -8.95 -4.44 6.88
N VAL A 119 -10.01 -4.65 6.10
CA VAL A 119 -11.39 -4.32 6.49
C VAL A 119 -12.26 -5.54 6.78
N ASP A 120 -11.73 -6.76 6.68
CA ASP A 120 -12.48 -8.02 6.82
C ASP A 120 -13.28 -8.15 8.14
N PHE A 121 -12.85 -7.47 9.21
CA PHE A 121 -13.49 -7.50 10.54
C PHE A 121 -13.85 -6.11 11.06
N VAL A 122 -14.03 -5.14 10.17
CA VAL A 122 -14.15 -3.74 10.55
C VAL A 122 -15.55 -3.22 10.24
N GLU A 123 -16.22 -2.75 11.29
CA GLU A 123 -17.43 -1.93 11.18
C GLU A 123 -17.15 -0.59 11.84
N LEU A 124 -17.35 0.50 11.09
CA LEU A 124 -17.15 1.86 11.60
C LEU A 124 -18.47 2.40 12.18
N PRO A 125 -18.47 2.94 13.41
CA PRO A 125 -19.64 3.62 13.95
C PRO A 125 -19.86 4.97 13.25
N ASP A 126 -21.10 5.48 13.30
CA ASP A 126 -21.47 6.78 12.71
C ASP A 126 -20.66 7.96 13.27
N THR A 127 -20.14 7.82 14.49
CA THR A 127 -19.27 8.81 15.13
C THR A 127 -17.92 8.95 14.44
N CYS A 128 -17.52 8.00 13.59
CA CYS A 128 -16.27 8.01 12.85
C CYS A 128 -16.45 8.46 11.38
N GLN A 129 -17.52 9.21 11.07
CA GLN A 129 -17.69 9.80 9.76
C GLN A 129 -16.47 10.64 9.36
N GLY A 130 -16.01 10.46 8.12
CA GLY A 130 -14.78 11.10 7.60
C GLY A 130 -13.49 10.31 7.84
N LEU A 131 -13.54 9.19 8.58
CA LEU A 131 -12.35 8.35 8.79
C LEU A 131 -12.02 7.59 7.51
N TYR A 132 -10.80 7.77 7.02
CA TYR A 132 -10.22 6.93 5.99
C TYR A 132 -9.50 5.78 6.66
N TYR A 133 -10.25 4.71 6.98
CA TYR A 133 -9.72 3.58 7.75
C TYR A 133 -8.43 2.99 7.15
N CYS A 134 -8.26 3.00 5.83
CA CYS A 134 -7.05 2.49 5.16
C CYS A 134 -6.04 3.58 4.76
N ASN A 135 -6.08 4.78 5.35
CA ASN A 135 -5.21 5.89 4.93
C ASN A 135 -3.70 5.60 5.10
N ILE A 136 -3.36 4.61 5.93
CA ILE A 136 -1.99 4.10 6.03
C ILE A 136 -1.44 3.63 4.68
N LEU A 137 -2.28 3.08 3.79
CA LEU A 137 -1.88 2.62 2.47
C LEU A 137 -1.48 3.78 1.57
N SER A 138 -2.21 4.90 1.63
CA SER A 138 -1.86 6.15 0.93
C SER A 138 -0.47 6.62 1.33
N GLY A 139 -0.20 6.65 2.63
CA GLY A 139 1.10 7.01 3.18
C GLY A 139 2.21 6.07 2.71
N VAL A 140 1.99 4.75 2.74
CA VAL A 140 2.97 3.75 2.28
C VAL A 140 3.34 3.99 0.82
N ILE A 141 2.35 4.18 -0.05
CA ILE A 141 2.59 4.43 -1.49
C ILE A 141 3.38 5.73 -1.67
N ARG A 142 2.98 6.80 -0.97
CA ARG A 142 3.66 8.10 -1.03
C ARG A 142 5.12 8.00 -0.61
N GLY A 143 5.40 7.39 0.54
CA GLY A 143 6.76 7.22 1.04
C GLY A 143 7.62 6.33 0.14
N ALA A 144 7.06 5.25 -0.40
CA ALA A 144 7.77 4.38 -1.32
C ALA A 144 8.14 5.09 -2.65
N LEU A 145 7.21 5.88 -3.20
CA LEU A 145 7.43 6.61 -4.46
C LEU A 145 8.47 7.73 -4.32
N GLU A 146 8.48 8.43 -3.18
CA GLU A 146 9.46 9.49 -2.91
C GLU A 146 10.91 8.97 -2.90
N MET A 147 11.12 7.75 -2.42
CA MET A 147 12.45 7.13 -2.36
C MET A 147 13.02 6.70 -3.73
N VAL A 148 12.16 6.44 -4.72
CA VAL A 148 12.60 6.02 -6.07
C VAL A 148 12.70 7.18 -7.07
N SER A 149 12.16 8.34 -6.70
CA SER A 149 12.30 9.58 -7.47
C SER A 149 12.42 10.77 -6.51
N PRO A 150 13.54 10.88 -5.77
CA PRO A 150 13.79 12.04 -4.92
C PRO A 150 13.84 13.30 -5.79
N LEU A 151 13.06 14.31 -5.39
CA LEU A 151 13.01 15.63 -6.02
C LEU A 151 14.39 16.30 -6.07
#